data_AF-A0AAV4CHU5-F1
#
_entry.id   AF-A0AAV4CHU5-F1
#
_cell.length_a   1.000
_cell.length_b   1.000
_cell.length_c   1.000
_cell.angle_alpha   90.00
_cell.angle_beta   90.00
_cell.angle_gamma   90.00
#
_symmetry.space_group_name_H-M   'P 1'
#
loop_
_entity.id
_entity.type
_entity.pdbx_description
1 polymer ?
#
loop_
_entity_poly.entity_id
_entity_poly.type
_entity_poly.pdbx_seq_one_letter_code
_entity_poly.pdbx_strand_id
1 'polypeptide(L)'
;MWAYRRRNKPPHPLEMLSAAHEKGRVILVFSINGQHGWHGFCESLFKCEISKHSKASDLTQTMPNNFFNTSNLEYPDKNEIGESLEYPNSSAEGSSLWCHFPVSWLVHFQDIHTFSCLDFKYTDHLDLSDGSPLNKARNWQQLPPTVGDQLCSLIEEHFTHLKVLEEEKKLKLSEKPESFFKSEQRISLCQEKDTIWEAVIAKVTEELGKVHLVCPFGSQRYNCDTESSDLDIFILYQAKTVDMLGLDPPRQTIKNSHHEEVDYSVLELQRYCELLMKGDAKCVETLFLSDSPVIVRGSPEWQRLYQHRNLLLTEQCLDKYLKEIKGTTGLKNFQRWRDSNPDTEELTPKLAKLGYIVLRLLQNARDMVMSSNIVVFREEASVERKELMAVRKGDLSYSAFMAVVNRYLAEIEKNKGNIGQATETAKSRVQDWLIECRLEDLRHNPAPSSTTS
;
A
#
# COMPACT_ATOMS: atom_id res chain seq x y z
N MET A 1 3.12 30.23 5.57
CA MET A 1 3.53 30.74 6.90
C MET A 1 4.63 29.85 7.44
N TRP A 2 5.58 30.42 8.19
CA TRP A 2 6.54 29.65 8.99
C TRP A 2 6.55 30.14 10.44
N ALA A 3 7.11 29.35 11.35
CA ALA A 3 7.17 29.68 12.76
C ALA A 3 8.54 29.39 13.36
N TYR A 4 8.91 30.15 14.38
CA TYR A 4 10.08 29.89 15.20
C TYR A 4 9.75 30.06 16.67
N ARG A 5 10.42 29.28 17.50
CA ARG A 5 10.31 29.39 18.96
C ARG A 5 11.28 30.46 19.45
N ARG A 6 10.82 31.39 20.31
CA ARG A 6 11.75 32.28 21.03
C ARG A 6 12.67 31.47 21.93
N ARG A 7 13.96 31.78 21.90
CA ARG A 7 15.00 31.07 22.67
C ARG A 7 15.71 32.04 23.59
N ASN A 8 15.98 31.60 24.80
CA ASN A 8 16.79 32.35 25.78
C ASN A 8 18.29 32.23 25.48
N LYS A 9 18.70 31.22 24.70
CA LYS A 9 20.08 31.00 24.27
C LYS A 9 20.20 31.13 22.75
N PRO A 10 21.34 31.62 22.23
CA PRO A 10 21.59 31.69 20.79
C PRO A 10 21.46 30.33 20.08
N PRO A 11 21.16 30.30 18.78
CA PRO A 11 20.80 31.45 17.95
C PRO A 11 19.40 32.00 18.30
N HIS A 12 19.24 33.33 18.28
CA HIS A 12 17.97 34.03 18.48
C HIS A 12 17.34 34.31 17.09
N PRO A 13 16.34 33.53 16.63
CA PRO A 13 15.90 33.60 15.23
C PRO A 13 15.34 34.96 14.82
N LEU A 14 14.68 35.67 15.75
CA LEU A 14 14.15 37.01 15.51
C LEU A 14 15.24 38.01 15.13
N GLU A 15 16.31 38.03 15.91
CA GLU A 15 17.45 38.94 15.70
C GLU A 15 18.19 38.57 14.41
N MET A 16 18.39 37.27 14.17
CA MET A 16 19.01 36.79 12.94
C MET A 16 18.20 37.15 11.70
N LEU A 17 16.89 36.91 11.70
CA LEU A 17 16.01 37.27 10.59
C LEU A 17 15.98 38.78 10.37
N SER A 18 15.84 39.57 11.43
CA SER A 18 15.83 41.03 11.33
C SER A 18 17.12 41.56 10.73
N ALA A 19 18.28 41.14 11.26
CA ALA A 19 19.59 41.55 10.76
C ALA A 19 19.89 41.04 9.34
N ALA A 20 19.34 39.88 8.96
CA ALA A 20 19.47 39.36 7.59
C ALA A 20 18.60 40.17 6.61
N HIS A 21 17.38 40.53 6.99
CA HIS A 21 16.47 41.35 6.19
C HIS A 21 16.98 42.79 5.98
N GLU A 22 17.67 43.35 6.97
CA GLU A 22 18.38 44.64 6.82
C GLU A 22 19.45 44.59 5.72
N LYS A 23 20.01 43.41 5.44
CA LYS A 23 21.02 43.20 4.40
C LYS A 23 20.42 42.81 3.04
N GLY A 24 19.11 42.61 2.97
CA GLY A 24 18.39 42.31 1.73
C GLY A 24 17.58 41.03 1.81
N ARG A 25 17.52 40.31 0.67
CA ARG A 25 16.69 39.12 0.49
C ARG A 25 17.14 37.98 1.40
N VAL A 26 16.19 37.32 2.06
CA VAL A 26 16.45 36.18 2.96
C VAL A 26 15.79 34.92 2.43
N ILE A 27 16.62 33.92 2.10
CA ILE A 27 16.17 32.58 1.70
C ILE A 27 16.30 31.63 2.89
N LEU A 28 15.27 30.81 3.10
CA LEU A 28 15.24 29.75 4.08
C LEU A 28 15.23 28.41 3.35
N VAL A 29 16.21 27.56 3.63
CA VAL A 29 16.30 26.20 3.06
C VAL A 29 15.89 25.20 4.14
N PHE A 30 15.08 24.21 3.77
CA PHE A 30 14.45 23.29 4.70
C PHE A 30 15.06 21.90 4.60
N SER A 31 15.31 21.30 5.76
CA SER A 31 15.59 19.89 5.92
C SER A 31 14.84 19.37 7.14
N ILE A 32 14.24 18.18 7.01
CA ILE A 32 13.54 17.50 8.10
C ILE A 32 14.49 16.54 8.79
N ASN A 33 14.59 16.66 10.11
CA ASN A 33 15.45 15.79 10.92
C ASN A 33 15.08 14.31 10.71
N GLY A 34 16.08 13.46 10.49
CA GLY A 34 15.91 12.03 10.24
C GLY A 34 15.49 11.64 8.81
N GLN A 35 15.24 12.61 7.92
CA GLN A 35 14.88 12.30 6.52
C GLN A 35 16.06 12.39 5.54
N HIS A 36 17.25 12.79 6.00
CA HIS A 36 18.51 12.77 5.23
C HIS A 36 18.45 13.47 3.85
N GLY A 37 17.72 14.59 3.76
CA GLY A 37 17.59 15.35 2.53
C GLY A 37 17.06 16.77 2.72
N TRP A 38 17.00 17.53 1.63
CA TRP A 38 16.52 18.91 1.56
C TRP A 38 15.12 18.96 0.91
N HIS A 39 14.18 19.60 1.60
CA HIS A 39 12.74 19.55 1.30
C HIS A 39 12.20 20.78 0.57
N GLY A 40 13.09 21.68 0.17
CA GLY A 40 12.78 22.86 -0.60
C GLY A 40 13.36 24.12 0.04
N PHE A 41 12.99 25.26 -0.51
CA PHE A 41 13.36 26.55 0.04
C PHE A 41 12.30 27.61 -0.27
N CYS A 42 12.26 28.62 0.58
CA CYS A 42 11.32 29.71 0.48
C CYS A 42 12.00 31.05 0.74
N GLU A 43 11.40 32.11 0.24
CA GLU A 43 11.75 33.46 0.58
C GLU A 43 11.01 33.89 1.84
N SER A 44 11.75 34.39 2.82
CA SER A 44 11.15 34.99 4.01
C SER A 44 10.54 36.34 3.65
N LEU A 45 9.28 36.55 4.02
CA LEU A 45 8.59 37.83 3.89
C LEU A 45 8.50 38.55 5.25
N PHE A 46 9.41 38.22 6.17
CA PHE A 46 9.46 38.77 7.50
C PHE A 46 9.63 40.29 7.44
N LYS A 47 8.69 41.02 8.02
CA LYS A 47 8.76 42.48 8.18
C LYS A 47 9.18 42.80 9.60
N CYS A 48 10.32 43.46 9.74
CA CYS A 48 10.79 43.95 11.03
C CYS A 48 9.97 45.20 11.40
N GLU A 49 8.72 45.05 11.81
CA GLU A 49 7.96 46.15 12.41
C GLU A 49 8.34 46.29 13.89
N ILE A 50 9.60 46.64 14.15
CA ILE A 50 9.99 47.18 15.47
C ILE A 50 9.52 48.63 15.49
N SER A 51 8.21 48.81 15.61
CA SER A 51 7.65 50.10 15.97
C SER A 51 8.16 50.39 17.40
N LYS A 52 9.06 51.38 17.52
CA LYS A 52 9.67 51.81 18.79
C LYS A 52 8.64 52.37 19.80
N HIS A 53 7.34 52.36 19.48
CA HIS A 53 6.27 52.93 20.30
C HIS A 53 5.04 52.02 20.50
N SER A 54 5.01 50.81 19.96
CA SER A 54 3.94 49.84 20.28
C SER A 54 4.31 49.10 21.54
N LYS A 55 3.52 49.29 22.61
CA LYS A 55 3.57 48.44 23.81
C LYS A 55 3.56 46.97 23.37
N ALA A 56 4.35 46.14 24.05
CA ALA A 56 4.56 44.73 23.71
C ALA A 56 3.28 43.86 23.64
N SER A 57 2.10 44.42 23.92
CA SER A 57 0.79 43.78 23.79
C SER A 57 0.24 43.73 22.36
N ASP A 58 0.69 44.59 21.44
CA ASP A 58 -0.02 44.77 20.15
C ASP A 58 0.61 44.02 18.96
N LEU A 59 1.85 43.52 19.10
CA LEU A 59 2.55 42.76 18.04
C LEU A 59 2.36 41.24 18.15
N THR A 60 1.65 40.76 19.17
CA THR A 60 1.11 39.40 19.19
C THR A 60 -0.32 39.46 18.69
N GLN A 61 -0.52 39.54 17.36
CA GLN A 61 -1.72 38.93 16.81
C GLN A 61 -1.59 37.43 17.09
N THR A 62 -2.11 37.00 18.24
CA THR A 62 -2.52 35.63 18.48
C THR A 62 -3.60 35.34 17.45
N MET A 63 -3.18 34.91 16.26
CA MET A 63 -4.07 34.19 15.37
C MET A 63 -4.66 33.04 16.21
N PRO A 64 -5.99 32.81 16.17
CA PRO A 64 -6.58 31.69 16.87
C PRO A 64 -5.83 30.42 16.49
N ASN A 65 -5.58 29.54 17.47
CA ASN A 65 -4.90 28.24 17.36
C ASN A 65 -5.49 27.28 16.30
N ASN A 66 -6.35 27.74 15.39
CA ASN A 66 -7.08 26.92 14.43
C ASN A 66 -6.35 26.72 13.09
N PHE A 67 -5.27 27.45 12.80
CA PHE A 67 -4.47 27.21 11.58
C PHE A 67 -3.46 26.05 11.72
N PHE A 68 -3.27 25.56 12.95
CA PHE A 68 -2.63 24.29 13.25
C PHE A 68 -3.63 23.48 14.07
N ASN A 69 -4.06 22.31 13.62
CA ASN A 69 -4.84 21.40 14.45
C ASN A 69 -3.90 20.84 15.55
N THR A 70 -3.59 21.64 16.58
CA THR A 70 -2.74 21.24 17.72
C THR A 70 -3.38 20.15 18.58
N SER A 71 -4.64 19.82 18.33
CA SER A 71 -5.32 18.67 18.92
C SER A 71 -4.69 17.33 18.55
N ASN A 72 -3.81 17.26 17.53
CA ASN A 72 -3.17 16.00 17.09
C ASN A 72 -1.64 15.99 17.19
N LEU A 73 -1.02 16.95 17.88
CA LEU A 73 0.43 16.95 18.14
C LEU A 73 0.65 16.72 19.64
N GLU A 74 0.57 15.45 20.05
CA GLU A 74 1.06 15.02 21.35
C GLU A 74 2.58 15.19 21.37
N TYR A 75 3.06 16.11 22.21
CA TYR A 75 4.46 16.12 22.59
C TYR A 75 4.70 14.92 23.51
N PRO A 76 5.80 14.15 23.35
CA PRO A 76 6.15 13.11 24.29
C PRO A 76 6.19 13.70 25.70
N ASP A 77 5.50 13.05 26.62
CA ASP A 77 5.46 13.46 28.01
C ASP A 77 6.89 13.54 28.58
N LYS A 78 7.18 14.57 29.37
CA LYS A 78 8.54 14.94 29.80
C LYS A 78 9.16 13.96 30.80
N ASN A 79 8.55 12.81 31.04
CA ASN A 79 8.93 11.89 32.12
C ASN A 79 9.79 10.70 31.70
N GLU A 80 10.20 10.55 30.43
CA GLU A 80 10.97 9.38 29.97
C GLU A 80 12.33 9.68 29.32
N ILE A 81 13.11 10.60 29.88
CA ILE A 81 14.57 10.57 29.70
C ILE A 81 15.22 10.68 31.08
N GLY A 82 15.53 9.51 31.64
CA GLY A 82 16.38 9.40 32.82
C GLY A 82 17.80 9.85 32.47
N GLU A 83 18.19 11.02 32.97
CA GLU A 83 19.49 11.25 33.59
C GLU A 83 19.43 12.58 34.36
N SER A 84 19.67 12.48 35.66
CA SER A 84 19.58 13.53 36.66
C SER A 84 20.65 14.62 36.44
N LEU A 85 20.22 15.81 36.05
CA LEU A 85 20.94 17.06 36.29
C LEU A 85 19.99 18.03 36.96
N GLU A 86 20.14 18.14 38.28
CA GLU A 86 19.41 19.09 39.12
C GLU A 86 19.66 20.52 38.63
N TYR A 87 18.59 21.20 38.19
CA TYR A 87 18.55 22.64 38.05
C TYR A 87 17.55 23.21 39.06
N PRO A 88 17.87 24.32 39.74
CA PRO A 88 17.04 24.85 40.80
C PRO A 88 15.73 25.44 40.25
N ASN A 89 14.64 25.10 40.95
CA ASN A 89 13.29 25.58 40.72
C ASN A 89 13.23 27.12 40.66
N SER A 90 12.80 27.65 39.51
CA SER A 90 12.19 28.99 39.45
C SER A 90 10.82 28.88 38.79
N SER A 91 9.82 29.26 39.57
CA SER A 91 8.41 29.30 39.25
C SER A 91 8.07 30.58 38.48
N ALA A 92 7.61 30.45 37.23
CA ALA A 92 6.55 31.24 36.58
C ALA A 92 6.56 31.05 35.05
N GLU A 93 5.45 30.56 34.50
CA GLU A 93 4.88 30.89 33.18
C GLU A 93 5.85 31.26 32.04
N GLY A 94 6.65 30.29 31.61
CA GLY A 94 7.40 30.39 30.35
C GLY A 94 6.72 29.63 29.22
N SER A 95 5.48 29.99 28.86
CA SER A 95 4.89 29.44 27.64
C SER A 95 5.82 29.82 26.48
N SER A 96 6.33 28.82 25.78
CA SER A 96 7.27 29.07 24.70
C SER A 96 6.53 29.74 23.56
N LEU A 97 6.59 31.07 23.53
CA LEU A 97 5.98 31.89 22.49
C LEU A 97 6.58 31.50 21.14
N TRP A 98 5.78 30.80 20.35
CA TRP A 98 6.01 30.61 18.93
C TRP A 98 5.66 31.91 18.22
N CYS A 99 6.59 32.42 17.43
CA CYS A 99 6.39 33.58 16.57
C CYS A 99 6.20 33.09 15.14
N HIS A 100 5.24 33.65 14.42
CA HIS A 100 4.90 33.29 13.05
C HIS A 100 5.28 34.41 12.09
N PHE A 101 5.66 34.06 10.86
CA PHE A 101 5.95 35.03 9.82
C PHE A 101 5.59 34.49 8.43
N PRO A 102 5.25 35.37 7.47
CA PRO A 102 4.93 34.96 6.12
C PRO A 102 6.19 34.53 5.36
N VAL A 103 6.01 33.56 4.47
CA VAL A 103 7.05 33.06 3.55
C VAL A 103 6.42 32.81 2.18
N SER A 104 7.20 32.90 1.12
CA SER A 104 6.81 32.53 -0.24
C SER A 104 7.66 31.35 -0.72
N TRP A 105 7.04 30.18 -0.89
CA TRP A 105 7.74 28.99 -1.36
C TRP A 105 8.17 29.16 -2.81
N LEU A 106 9.45 28.89 -3.07
CA LEU A 106 10.03 28.94 -4.41
C LEU A 106 10.11 27.52 -4.99
N VAL A 107 10.57 26.57 -4.17
CA VAL A 107 10.54 25.14 -4.46
C VAL A 107 10.04 24.40 -3.23
N HIS A 108 9.02 23.55 -3.40
CA HIS A 108 8.41 22.77 -2.32
C HIS A 108 8.16 21.33 -2.78
N PHE A 109 8.92 20.37 -2.25
CA PHE A 109 8.82 18.98 -2.72
C PHE A 109 7.51 18.27 -2.31
N GLN A 110 6.74 18.79 -1.35
CA GLN A 110 5.44 18.19 -1.00
C GLN A 110 4.42 18.32 -2.14
N ASP A 111 4.63 19.23 -3.08
CA ASP A 111 3.78 19.40 -4.25
C ASP A 111 3.92 18.21 -5.22
N ILE A 112 4.98 17.41 -5.08
CA ILE A 112 5.20 16.18 -5.83
C ILE A 112 4.81 15.02 -4.91
N HIS A 113 3.79 14.25 -5.29
CA HIS A 113 3.13 13.19 -4.49
C HIS A 113 4.04 12.03 -4.00
N THR A 114 5.37 12.12 -4.15
CA THR A 114 6.32 11.05 -3.88
C THR A 114 7.22 11.26 -2.66
N PHE A 115 7.06 12.32 -1.86
CA PHE A 115 7.94 12.62 -0.70
C PHE A 115 9.45 12.61 -1.05
N SER A 116 9.78 12.85 -2.31
CA SER A 116 11.17 12.85 -2.76
C SER A 116 11.81 14.19 -2.41
N CYS A 117 12.88 14.17 -1.63
CA CYS A 117 13.70 15.33 -1.29
C CYS A 117 15.06 15.20 -1.97
N LEU A 118 15.83 16.30 -2.05
CA LEU A 118 17.21 16.23 -2.52
C LEU A 118 18.06 15.52 -1.46
N ASP A 119 18.49 14.30 -1.76
CA ASP A 119 19.34 13.47 -0.89
C ASP A 119 20.67 14.20 -0.54
N PHE A 120 21.08 14.13 0.73
CA PHE A 120 22.29 14.78 1.21
C PHE A 120 23.57 14.39 0.45
N LYS A 121 23.62 13.20 -0.15
CA LYS A 121 24.78 12.77 -0.95
C LYS A 121 25.11 13.73 -2.10
N TYR A 122 24.11 14.44 -2.63
CA TYR A 122 24.32 15.42 -3.69
C TYR A 122 24.92 16.74 -3.19
N THR A 123 24.99 16.91 -1.87
CA THR A 123 25.47 18.13 -1.19
C THR A 123 26.66 17.86 -0.28
N ASP A 124 27.24 16.65 -0.31
CA ASP A 124 28.37 16.26 0.56
C ASP A 124 29.67 17.03 0.26
N HIS A 125 29.77 17.63 -0.93
CA HIS A 125 30.90 18.45 -1.35
C HIS A 125 30.77 19.93 -0.93
N LEU A 126 29.64 20.30 -0.30
CA LEU A 126 29.38 21.66 0.15
C LEU A 126 29.75 21.80 1.62
N ASP A 127 30.59 22.79 1.92
CA ASP A 127 31.05 23.07 3.28
C ASP A 127 30.54 24.43 3.79
N LEU A 128 30.32 24.52 5.10
CA LEU A 128 30.04 25.76 5.80
C LEU A 128 31.30 26.61 5.93
N SER A 129 31.16 27.88 6.36
CA SER A 129 32.29 28.79 6.56
C SER A 129 33.36 28.27 7.53
N ASP A 130 32.99 27.36 8.44
CA ASP A 130 33.89 26.74 9.41
C ASP A 130 34.55 25.45 8.90
N GLY A 131 34.32 25.09 7.63
CA GLY A 131 34.83 23.87 7.00
C GLY A 131 34.08 22.60 7.39
N SER A 132 32.99 22.70 8.16
CA SER A 132 32.14 21.54 8.45
C SER A 132 31.16 21.27 7.29
N PRO A 133 30.79 19.99 7.04
CA PRO A 133 29.87 19.66 5.95
C PRO A 133 28.50 20.34 6.10
N LEU A 134 27.94 20.83 5.00
CA LEU A 134 26.63 21.48 4.95
C LEU A 134 25.51 20.59 5.52
N ASN A 135 25.57 19.28 5.31
CA ASN A 135 24.60 18.31 5.82
C ASN A 135 24.60 18.18 7.37
N LYS A 136 25.56 18.80 8.07
CA LYS A 136 25.62 18.94 9.52
C LYS A 136 25.13 20.30 10.03
N ALA A 137 24.64 21.17 9.14
CA ALA A 137 24.10 22.47 9.50
C ALA A 137 23.02 22.33 10.58
N ARG A 138 23.12 23.16 11.61
CA ARG A 138 22.12 23.22 12.68
C ARG A 138 20.98 24.16 12.29
N ASN A 139 19.86 24.04 12.99
CA ASN A 139 18.73 24.93 12.78
C ASN A 139 19.13 26.40 13.00
N TRP A 140 18.79 27.27 12.04
CA TRP A 140 19.20 28.68 11.94
C TRP A 140 20.68 28.93 11.64
N GLN A 141 21.43 27.93 11.17
CA GLN A 141 22.79 28.15 10.69
C GLN A 141 22.78 29.01 9.41
N GLN A 142 23.54 30.10 9.41
CA GLN A 142 23.71 30.93 8.21
C GLN A 142 24.66 30.22 7.23
N LEU A 143 24.28 30.18 5.96
CA LEU A 143 25.10 29.66 4.88
C LEU A 143 25.91 30.79 4.20
N PRO A 144 27.14 30.53 3.73
CA PRO A 144 27.80 31.39 2.77
C PRO A 144 26.91 31.61 1.53
N PRO A 145 26.85 32.82 0.94
CA PRO A 145 26.01 33.07 -0.24
C PRO A 145 26.27 32.08 -1.37
N THR A 146 27.54 31.80 -1.69
CA THR A 146 27.92 30.85 -2.75
C THR A 146 27.42 29.44 -2.50
N VAL A 147 27.46 28.97 -1.25
CA VAL A 147 26.98 27.64 -0.85
C VAL A 147 25.45 27.59 -0.87
N GLY A 148 24.79 28.66 -0.42
CA GLY A 148 23.33 28.81 -0.51
C GLY A 148 22.83 28.77 -1.95
N ASP A 149 23.49 29.50 -2.86
CA ASP A 149 23.15 29.52 -4.29
C ASP A 149 23.33 28.14 -4.95
N GLN A 150 24.44 27.46 -4.66
CA GLN A 150 24.68 26.10 -5.15
C GLN A 150 23.64 25.11 -4.63
N LEU A 151 23.30 25.16 -3.33
CA LEU A 151 22.28 24.31 -2.74
C LEU A 151 20.90 24.56 -3.36
N CYS A 152 20.49 25.82 -3.53
CA CYS A 152 19.20 26.15 -4.14
C CYS A 152 19.15 25.67 -5.60
N SER A 153 20.24 25.83 -6.36
CA SER A 153 20.35 25.34 -7.74
C SER A 153 20.19 23.83 -7.82
N LEU A 154 20.85 23.06 -6.94
CA LEU A 154 20.71 21.60 -6.87
C LEU A 154 19.27 21.19 -6.51
N ILE A 155 18.61 21.91 -5.61
CA ILE A 155 17.21 21.68 -5.26
C ILE A 155 16.29 21.93 -6.46
N GLU A 156 16.47 23.04 -7.18
CA GLU A 156 15.71 23.39 -8.39
C GLU A 156 15.90 22.37 -9.52
N GLU A 157 17.14 21.95 -9.78
CA GLU A 157 17.47 20.94 -10.79
C GLU A 157 16.78 19.61 -10.46
N HIS A 158 16.90 19.15 -9.21
CA HIS A 158 16.27 17.91 -8.78
C HIS A 158 14.74 17.99 -8.85
N PHE A 159 14.14 19.11 -8.44
CA PHE A 159 12.71 19.33 -8.55
C PHE A 159 12.22 19.34 -10.00
N THR A 160 12.97 19.97 -10.90
CA THR A 160 12.68 19.98 -12.35
C THR A 160 12.74 18.57 -12.93
N HIS A 161 13.79 17.79 -12.58
CA HIS A 161 13.91 16.40 -12.98
C HIS A 161 12.73 15.55 -12.50
N LEU A 162 12.29 15.71 -11.24
CA LEU A 162 11.11 14.99 -10.72
C LEU A 162 9.82 15.36 -11.46
N LYS A 163 9.64 16.63 -11.85
CA LYS A 163 8.50 17.06 -12.67
C LYS A 163 8.51 16.39 -14.05
N VAL A 164 9.68 16.29 -14.69
CA VAL A 164 9.81 15.57 -15.96
C VAL A 164 9.43 14.10 -15.79
N LEU A 165 9.94 13.42 -14.76
CA LEU A 165 9.58 12.03 -14.46
C LEU A 165 8.08 11.85 -14.18
N GLU A 166 7.45 12.81 -13.50
CA GLU A 166 6.02 12.79 -13.26
C GLU A 166 5.22 12.93 -14.55
N GLU A 167 5.59 13.84 -15.44
CA GLU A 167 4.96 14.01 -16.76
C GLU A 167 5.19 12.79 -17.66
N GLU A 168 6.40 12.23 -17.69
CA GLU A 168 6.66 10.96 -18.39
C GLU A 168 5.79 9.82 -17.83
N LYS A 169 5.61 9.76 -16.52
CA LYS A 169 4.75 8.77 -15.88
C LYS A 169 3.30 9.01 -16.27
N LYS A 170 2.82 10.26 -16.34
CA LYS A 170 1.47 10.63 -16.81
C LYS A 170 1.27 10.26 -18.29
N LEU A 171 2.25 10.53 -19.15
CA LEU A 171 2.24 10.12 -20.55
C LEU A 171 2.17 8.60 -20.69
N LYS A 172 3.05 7.87 -19.99
CA LYS A 172 3.01 6.39 -19.94
C LYS A 172 1.71 5.85 -19.35
N LEU A 173 1.10 6.57 -18.40
CA LEU A 173 -0.23 6.26 -17.85
C LEU A 173 -1.32 6.46 -18.91
N SER A 174 -1.20 7.46 -19.77
CA SER A 174 -2.13 7.72 -20.88
C SER A 174 -1.97 6.75 -22.05
N GLU A 175 -0.76 6.20 -22.25
CA GLU A 175 -0.47 5.14 -23.22
C GLU A 175 -0.81 3.73 -22.72
N LYS A 176 -1.35 3.59 -21.50
CA LYS A 176 -1.69 2.27 -20.99
C LYS A 176 -2.66 1.60 -21.96
N PRO A 177 -2.39 0.35 -22.36
CA PRO A 177 -3.31 -0.40 -23.20
C PRO A 177 -4.68 -0.36 -22.54
N GLU A 178 -5.69 -0.14 -23.35
CA GLU A 178 -7.07 -0.10 -22.91
C GLU A 178 -7.35 -1.35 -22.07
N SER A 179 -8.04 -1.17 -20.94
CA SER A 179 -8.44 -2.30 -20.10
C SER A 179 -9.21 -3.29 -20.95
N PHE A 180 -8.95 -4.57 -20.70
CA PHE A 180 -9.49 -5.67 -21.48
C PHE A 180 -11.02 -5.58 -21.61
N PHE A 181 -11.73 -5.06 -20.60
CA PHE A 181 -13.18 -4.91 -20.60
C PHE A 181 -13.69 -3.49 -20.93
N LYS A 182 -12.81 -2.51 -21.15
CA LYS A 182 -13.20 -1.08 -21.25
C LYS A 182 -13.79 -0.69 -22.60
N SER A 183 -13.45 -1.39 -23.68
CA SER A 183 -13.95 -1.09 -25.03
C SER A 183 -15.44 -1.43 -25.22
N GLU A 184 -16.03 -2.20 -24.31
CA GLU A 184 -17.45 -2.54 -24.33
C GLU A 184 -18.24 -1.64 -23.39
N GLN A 185 -18.91 -0.63 -23.95
CA GLN A 185 -19.93 0.18 -23.26
C GLN A 185 -20.96 -0.67 -22.49
N ARG A 186 -21.09 -1.96 -22.82
CA ARG A 186 -22.02 -2.91 -22.20
C ARG A 186 -21.74 -3.13 -20.70
N ILE A 187 -20.48 -3.25 -20.25
CA ILE A 187 -20.21 -3.57 -18.84
C ILE A 187 -20.53 -2.39 -17.92
N SER A 188 -20.20 -1.16 -18.33
CA SER A 188 -20.53 0.06 -17.57
C SER A 188 -22.01 0.44 -17.60
N LEU A 189 -22.78 -0.05 -18.60
CA LEU A 189 -24.23 0.19 -18.70
C LEU A 189 -25.07 -0.89 -18.00
N CYS A 190 -24.47 -2.04 -17.71
CA CYS A 190 -25.12 -3.16 -17.03
C CYS A 190 -25.28 -2.86 -15.53
N GLN A 191 -26.47 -2.43 -15.12
CA GLN A 191 -26.79 -2.18 -13.71
C GLN A 191 -27.01 -3.47 -12.90
N GLU A 192 -27.28 -4.60 -13.57
CA GLU A 192 -27.55 -5.88 -12.91
C GLU A 192 -26.31 -6.77 -12.91
N LYS A 193 -25.90 -7.24 -11.72
CA LYS A 193 -24.69 -8.08 -11.52
C LYS A 193 -24.64 -9.30 -12.44
N ASP A 194 -25.77 -9.98 -12.66
CA ASP A 194 -25.84 -11.18 -13.49
C ASP A 194 -25.48 -10.90 -14.95
N THR A 195 -25.83 -9.72 -15.46
CA THR A 195 -25.49 -9.31 -16.83
C THR A 195 -24.00 -9.02 -17.00
N ILE A 196 -23.32 -8.53 -15.94
CA ILE A 196 -21.86 -8.31 -15.94
C ILE A 196 -21.13 -9.65 -16.05
N TRP A 197 -21.54 -10.65 -15.25
CA TRP A 197 -20.92 -11.97 -15.26
C TRP A 197 -20.98 -12.65 -16.63
N GLU A 198 -22.16 -12.66 -17.27
CA GLU A 198 -22.33 -13.25 -18.59
C GLU A 198 -21.56 -12.50 -19.68
N ALA A 199 -21.54 -11.17 -19.64
CA ALA A 199 -20.74 -10.36 -20.58
C ALA A 199 -19.24 -10.67 -20.46
N VAL A 200 -18.73 -10.74 -19.24
CA VAL A 200 -17.33 -11.05 -18.94
C VAL A 200 -16.97 -12.47 -19.40
N ILE A 201 -17.84 -13.45 -19.13
CA ILE A 201 -17.67 -14.84 -19.58
C ILE A 201 -17.65 -14.92 -21.10
N ALA A 202 -18.61 -14.27 -21.77
CA ALA A 202 -18.74 -14.29 -23.22
C ALA A 202 -17.49 -13.72 -23.88
N LYS A 203 -17.02 -12.55 -23.42
CA LYS A 203 -15.82 -11.90 -23.95
C LYS A 203 -14.56 -12.74 -23.78
N VAL A 204 -14.33 -13.30 -22.59
CA VAL A 204 -13.17 -14.17 -22.36
C VAL A 204 -13.27 -15.43 -23.23
N THR A 205 -14.46 -15.99 -23.38
CA THR A 205 -14.69 -17.16 -24.23
C THR A 205 -14.38 -16.87 -25.71
N GLU A 206 -14.83 -15.71 -26.20
CA GLU A 206 -14.66 -15.28 -27.58
C GLU A 206 -13.20 -14.93 -27.91
N GLU A 207 -12.55 -14.12 -27.06
CA GLU A 207 -11.24 -13.55 -27.37
C GLU A 207 -10.06 -14.40 -26.87
N LEU A 208 -10.22 -15.12 -25.77
CA LEU A 208 -9.10 -15.78 -25.08
C LEU A 208 -9.20 -17.31 -25.12
N GLY A 209 -10.40 -17.86 -25.00
CA GLY A 209 -10.64 -19.30 -25.08
C GLY A 209 -11.54 -19.84 -23.97
N LYS A 210 -11.58 -21.16 -23.82
CA LYS A 210 -12.56 -21.85 -22.96
C LYS A 210 -12.44 -21.39 -21.50
N VAL A 211 -13.55 -20.96 -20.91
CA VAL A 211 -13.62 -20.57 -19.48
C VAL A 211 -13.87 -21.81 -18.61
N HIS A 212 -12.98 -22.05 -17.63
CA HIS A 212 -13.11 -23.16 -16.69
C HIS A 212 -13.76 -22.79 -15.37
N LEU A 213 -13.47 -21.60 -14.86
CA LEU A 213 -13.98 -21.10 -13.59
C LEU A 213 -14.25 -19.61 -13.69
N VAL A 214 -15.39 -19.17 -13.17
CA VAL A 214 -15.67 -17.78 -12.82
C VAL A 214 -16.25 -17.72 -11.42
N CYS A 215 -15.66 -16.87 -10.59
CA CYS A 215 -16.14 -16.67 -9.22
C CYS A 215 -15.79 -15.26 -8.73
N PRO A 216 -16.47 -14.76 -7.68
CA PRO A 216 -16.07 -13.54 -7.03
C PRO A 216 -14.69 -13.69 -6.39
N PHE A 217 -14.01 -12.56 -6.38
CA PHE A 217 -12.78 -12.34 -5.66
C PHE A 217 -13.06 -11.37 -4.50
N GLY A 218 -12.01 -10.94 -3.80
CA GLY A 218 -12.14 -9.96 -2.73
C GLY A 218 -13.13 -10.39 -1.65
N SER A 219 -14.00 -9.50 -1.19
CA SER A 219 -14.82 -9.75 -0.01
C SER A 219 -16.03 -10.64 -0.20
N GLN A 220 -16.64 -10.60 -1.38
CA GLN A 220 -17.82 -11.41 -1.71
C GLN A 220 -17.50 -12.90 -1.61
N ARG A 221 -16.27 -13.28 -1.98
CA ARG A 221 -15.73 -14.64 -1.83
C ARG A 221 -15.83 -15.21 -0.40
N TYR A 222 -15.69 -14.36 0.61
CA TYR A 222 -15.71 -14.79 2.02
C TYR A 222 -17.03 -14.47 2.72
N ASN A 223 -18.09 -14.13 1.96
CA ASN A 223 -19.36 -13.65 2.49
C ASN A 223 -19.22 -12.38 3.37
N CYS A 224 -18.24 -11.52 3.06
CA CYS A 224 -17.87 -10.38 3.88
C CYS A 224 -18.06 -9.04 3.15
N ASP A 225 -18.78 -9.02 2.04
CA ASP A 225 -19.08 -7.78 1.33
C ASP A 225 -20.06 -6.89 2.11
N THR A 226 -19.98 -5.62 1.77
CA THR A 226 -20.78 -4.51 2.29
C THR A 226 -21.40 -3.79 1.10
N GLU A 227 -22.37 -2.91 1.33
CA GLU A 227 -22.99 -2.11 0.25
C GLU A 227 -21.96 -1.30 -0.57
N SER A 228 -20.85 -0.92 0.06
CA SER A 228 -19.73 -0.20 -0.55
C SER A 228 -18.64 -1.10 -1.17
N SER A 229 -18.82 -2.42 -1.16
CA SER A 229 -17.82 -3.33 -1.70
C SER A 229 -17.85 -3.33 -3.23
N ASP A 230 -16.66 -3.26 -3.81
CA ASP A 230 -16.42 -3.40 -5.23
C ASP A 230 -16.74 -4.82 -5.73
N LEU A 231 -16.89 -4.94 -7.05
CA LEU A 231 -17.01 -6.21 -7.73
C LEU A 231 -15.62 -6.65 -8.18
N ASP A 232 -15.03 -7.60 -7.44
CA ASP A 232 -13.81 -8.26 -7.86
C ASP A 232 -14.13 -9.58 -8.57
N ILE A 233 -13.59 -9.79 -9.76
CA ILE A 233 -13.84 -10.96 -10.61
C ILE A 233 -12.56 -11.80 -10.75
N PHE A 234 -12.67 -13.11 -10.58
CA PHE A 234 -11.60 -14.05 -10.89
C PHE A 234 -12.04 -15.02 -11.99
N ILE A 235 -11.21 -15.15 -13.02
CA ILE A 235 -11.48 -16.00 -14.18
C ILE A 235 -10.30 -16.90 -14.44
N LEU A 236 -10.58 -18.19 -14.62
CA LEU A 236 -9.64 -19.17 -15.15
C LEU A 236 -10.08 -19.54 -16.56
N TYR A 237 -9.18 -19.31 -17.52
CA TYR A 237 -9.43 -19.68 -18.91
C TYR A 237 -8.33 -20.59 -19.45
N GLN A 238 -8.67 -21.36 -20.47
CA GLN A 238 -7.78 -22.17 -21.26
C GLN A 238 -7.67 -21.54 -22.65
N ALA A 239 -6.48 -21.03 -22.96
CA ALA A 239 -6.16 -20.63 -24.33
C ALA A 239 -6.13 -21.85 -25.25
N LYS A 240 -6.33 -21.62 -26.56
CA LYS A 240 -6.22 -22.70 -27.55
C LYS A 240 -4.82 -23.30 -27.50
N THR A 241 -4.76 -24.62 -27.55
CA THR A 241 -3.51 -25.38 -27.44
C THR A 241 -2.57 -25.09 -28.61
N VAL A 242 -3.13 -24.82 -29.79
CA VAL A 242 -2.35 -24.39 -30.96
C VAL A 242 -1.66 -23.04 -30.74
N ASP A 243 -2.28 -22.09 -30.03
CA ASP A 243 -1.69 -20.78 -29.74
C ASP A 243 -0.59 -20.92 -28.68
N MET A 244 -0.79 -21.78 -27.68
CA MET A 244 0.23 -22.11 -26.68
C MET A 244 1.49 -22.74 -27.28
N LEU A 245 1.34 -23.52 -28.35
CA LEU A 245 2.44 -24.16 -29.09
C LEU A 245 2.97 -23.28 -30.23
N GLY A 246 2.31 -22.16 -30.51
CA GLY A 246 2.68 -21.20 -31.54
C GLY A 246 3.86 -20.31 -31.14
N LEU A 247 4.24 -19.42 -32.06
CA LEU A 247 5.32 -18.45 -31.81
C LEU A 247 4.87 -17.26 -30.96
N ASP A 248 3.56 -17.03 -30.87
CA ASP A 248 2.94 -15.93 -30.13
C ASP A 248 2.06 -16.49 -29.00
N PRO A 249 2.66 -16.89 -27.86
CA PRO A 249 1.90 -17.50 -26.78
C PRO A 249 0.88 -16.52 -26.17
N PRO A 250 -0.26 -17.02 -25.69
CA PRO A 250 -1.31 -16.20 -25.12
C PRO A 250 -0.89 -15.53 -23.82
N ARG A 251 -1.58 -14.44 -23.46
CA ARG A 251 -1.32 -13.70 -22.22
C ARG A 251 -1.63 -14.54 -20.98
N GLN A 252 -0.60 -14.91 -20.23
CA GLN A 252 -0.75 -15.74 -19.04
C GLN A 252 -1.55 -15.09 -17.88
N THR A 253 -1.57 -13.76 -17.81
CA THR A 253 -2.28 -13.02 -16.77
C THR A 253 -2.78 -11.70 -17.35
N ILE A 254 -4.06 -11.42 -17.17
CA ILE A 254 -4.68 -10.15 -17.51
C ILE A 254 -5.28 -9.59 -16.22
N LYS A 255 -4.92 -8.35 -15.91
CA LYS A 255 -5.40 -7.64 -14.73
C LYS A 255 -5.81 -6.25 -15.14
N ASN A 256 -6.74 -5.68 -14.39
CA ASN A 256 -7.13 -4.32 -14.62
C ASN A 256 -6.00 -3.32 -14.31
N SER A 257 -6.03 -2.18 -14.99
CA SER A 257 -5.35 -1.00 -14.49
C SER A 257 -6.10 -0.45 -13.27
N HIS A 258 -5.39 0.14 -12.31
CA HIS A 258 -6.03 0.79 -11.17
C HIS A 258 -7.09 1.80 -11.67
N HIS A 259 -8.24 1.90 -10.98
CA HIS A 259 -9.33 2.88 -11.16
C HIS A 259 -10.56 2.49 -12.00
N GLU A 260 -10.85 1.21 -12.23
CA GLU A 260 -12.15 0.83 -12.81
C GLU A 260 -13.12 0.32 -11.74
N GLU A 261 -14.42 0.37 -12.06
CA GLU A 261 -15.52 -0.05 -11.16
C GLU A 261 -15.52 -1.56 -10.87
N VAL A 262 -14.93 -2.34 -11.78
CA VAL A 262 -14.81 -3.81 -11.68
C VAL A 262 -13.32 -4.17 -11.73
N ASP A 263 -12.79 -4.69 -10.63
CA ASP A 263 -11.44 -5.28 -10.65
C ASP A 263 -11.54 -6.73 -11.15
N TYR A 264 -10.58 -7.15 -11.97
CA TYR A 264 -10.58 -8.50 -12.51
C TYR A 264 -9.17 -9.08 -12.60
N SER A 265 -9.10 -10.38 -12.38
CA SER A 265 -7.91 -11.20 -12.59
C SER A 265 -8.26 -12.39 -13.47
N VAL A 266 -7.79 -12.38 -14.71
CA VAL A 266 -7.96 -13.46 -15.68
C VAL A 266 -6.64 -14.21 -15.80
N LEU A 267 -6.65 -15.50 -15.47
CA LEU A 267 -5.47 -16.36 -15.50
C LEU A 267 -5.62 -17.45 -16.55
N GLU A 268 -4.57 -17.63 -17.32
CA GLU A 268 -4.42 -18.78 -18.21
C GLU A 268 -4.14 -20.04 -17.39
N LEU A 269 -4.65 -21.19 -17.85
CA LEU A 269 -4.62 -22.49 -17.17
C LEU A 269 -3.23 -22.88 -16.65
N GLN A 270 -2.19 -22.77 -17.47
CA GLN A 270 -0.82 -23.10 -17.07
C GLN A 270 -0.35 -22.19 -15.95
N ARG A 271 -0.62 -20.88 -16.07
CA ARG A 271 -0.22 -19.90 -15.05
C ARG A 271 -0.92 -20.14 -13.73
N TYR A 272 -2.19 -20.50 -13.78
CA TYR A 272 -2.94 -20.90 -12.60
C TYR A 272 -2.32 -22.13 -11.93
N CYS A 273 -2.00 -23.20 -12.67
CA CYS A 273 -1.33 -24.39 -12.13
C CYS A 273 0.02 -24.05 -11.48
N GLU A 274 0.84 -23.19 -12.10
CA GLU A 274 2.11 -22.75 -11.52
C GLU A 274 1.93 -22.03 -10.18
N LEU A 275 0.96 -21.12 -10.10
CA LEU A 275 0.65 -20.36 -8.88
C LEU A 275 0.06 -21.26 -7.80
N LEU A 276 -0.81 -22.18 -8.20
CA LEU A 276 -1.40 -23.20 -7.33
C LEU A 276 -0.31 -24.05 -6.69
N MET A 277 0.68 -24.51 -7.47
CA MET A 277 1.80 -25.29 -6.94
C MET A 277 2.74 -24.49 -6.04
N LYS A 278 2.75 -23.16 -6.15
CA LYS A 278 3.49 -22.25 -5.27
C LYS A 278 2.72 -21.91 -4.00
N GLY A 279 1.51 -22.45 -3.82
CA GLY A 279 0.64 -22.16 -2.68
C GLY A 279 0.04 -20.76 -2.71
N ASP A 280 -0.11 -20.14 -3.88
CA ASP A 280 -0.72 -18.81 -3.98
C ASP A 280 -2.16 -18.84 -3.45
N ALA A 281 -2.44 -18.08 -2.39
CA ALA A 281 -3.72 -18.10 -1.69
C ALA A 281 -4.90 -17.81 -2.62
N LYS A 282 -4.72 -16.94 -3.63
CA LYS A 282 -5.79 -16.58 -4.56
C LYS A 282 -6.23 -17.77 -5.40
N CYS A 283 -5.26 -18.58 -5.84
CA CYS A 283 -5.48 -19.80 -6.60
C CYS A 283 -5.95 -20.94 -5.71
N VAL A 284 -5.27 -21.21 -4.59
CA VAL A 284 -5.63 -22.33 -3.69
C VAL A 284 -7.08 -22.22 -3.21
N GLU A 285 -7.50 -21.03 -2.77
CA GLU A 285 -8.85 -20.82 -2.22
C GLU A 285 -9.96 -21.05 -3.24
N THR A 286 -9.69 -20.89 -4.54
CA THR A 286 -10.72 -21.16 -5.55
C THR A 286 -11.17 -22.62 -5.55
N LEU A 287 -10.28 -23.57 -5.25
CA LEU A 287 -10.62 -24.98 -5.16
C LEU A 287 -11.50 -25.31 -3.94
N PHE A 288 -11.57 -24.43 -2.95
CA PHE A 288 -12.39 -24.61 -1.76
C PHE A 288 -13.72 -23.82 -1.86
N LEU A 289 -14.04 -23.31 -3.05
CA LEU A 289 -15.31 -22.68 -3.36
C LEU A 289 -16.25 -23.58 -4.18
N SER A 290 -15.83 -24.76 -4.64
CA SER A 290 -16.60 -25.56 -5.62
C SER A 290 -18.02 -25.92 -5.20
N ASP A 291 -18.27 -26.03 -3.89
CA ASP A 291 -19.60 -26.31 -3.32
C ASP A 291 -20.31 -25.04 -2.80
N SER A 292 -19.71 -23.87 -3.02
CA SER A 292 -20.20 -22.59 -2.52
C SER A 292 -21.22 -21.98 -3.48
N PRO A 293 -22.29 -21.34 -2.96
CA PRO A 293 -23.26 -20.63 -3.79
C PRO A 293 -22.66 -19.45 -4.57
N VAL A 294 -21.43 -19.02 -4.27
CA VAL A 294 -20.81 -17.89 -4.95
C VAL A 294 -20.13 -18.25 -6.27
N ILE A 295 -19.97 -19.53 -6.61
CA ILE A 295 -19.43 -19.86 -7.93
C ILE A 295 -20.44 -19.50 -9.01
N VAL A 296 -20.00 -18.67 -9.95
CA VAL A 296 -20.79 -18.25 -11.11
C VAL A 296 -20.71 -19.30 -12.20
N ARG A 297 -19.52 -19.86 -12.45
CA ARG A 297 -19.31 -20.93 -13.42
C ARG A 297 -18.21 -21.88 -12.99
N GLY A 298 -18.45 -23.18 -13.06
CA GLY A 298 -17.45 -24.23 -12.90
C GLY A 298 -17.64 -25.31 -13.95
N SER A 299 -16.65 -25.48 -14.84
CA SER A 299 -16.67 -26.48 -15.91
C SER A 299 -16.52 -27.92 -15.38
N PRO A 300 -16.93 -28.97 -16.13
CA PRO A 300 -16.68 -30.35 -15.73
C PRO A 300 -15.20 -30.67 -15.50
N GLU A 301 -14.30 -30.04 -16.26
CA GLU A 301 -12.86 -30.21 -16.10
C GLU A 301 -12.36 -29.56 -14.81
N TRP A 302 -12.90 -28.39 -14.44
CA TRP A 302 -12.63 -27.78 -13.15
C TRP A 302 -13.00 -28.72 -11.99
N GLN A 303 -14.14 -29.43 -12.09
CA GLN A 303 -14.56 -30.39 -11.08
C GLN A 303 -13.57 -31.56 -10.90
N ARG A 304 -12.88 -31.98 -11.97
CA ARG A 304 -11.80 -32.99 -11.88
C ARG A 304 -10.62 -32.49 -11.05
N LEU A 305 -10.17 -31.25 -11.26
CA LEU A 305 -9.08 -30.66 -10.46
C LEU A 305 -9.48 -30.46 -8.99
N TYR A 306 -10.70 -30.00 -8.76
CA TYR A 306 -11.28 -29.80 -7.42
C TYR A 306 -11.22 -31.06 -6.53
N GLN A 307 -11.38 -32.25 -7.12
CA GLN A 307 -11.28 -33.53 -6.38
C GLN A 307 -9.90 -33.76 -5.76
N HIS A 308 -8.87 -33.05 -6.23
CA HIS A 308 -7.50 -33.16 -5.74
C HIS A 308 -7.09 -32.03 -4.78
N ARG A 309 -8.01 -31.11 -4.41
CA ARG A 309 -7.70 -29.90 -3.64
C ARG A 309 -6.94 -30.14 -2.34
N ASN A 310 -7.26 -31.21 -1.60
CA ASN A 310 -6.62 -31.50 -0.32
C ASN A 310 -5.14 -31.87 -0.47
N LEU A 311 -4.72 -32.38 -1.64
CA LEU A 311 -3.32 -32.68 -1.92
C LEU A 311 -2.46 -31.40 -2.04
N LEU A 312 -3.09 -30.25 -2.30
CA LEU A 312 -2.42 -28.96 -2.47
C LEU A 312 -2.23 -28.20 -1.15
N LEU A 313 -2.78 -28.72 -0.06
CA LEU A 313 -2.58 -28.21 1.29
C LEU A 313 -1.29 -28.77 1.87
N THR A 314 -0.16 -28.28 1.38
CA THR A 314 1.20 -28.73 1.74
C THR A 314 1.88 -27.76 2.71
N GLU A 315 3.01 -28.16 3.27
CA GLU A 315 3.84 -27.30 4.13
C GLU A 315 4.26 -26.01 3.39
N GLN A 316 4.62 -26.14 2.10
CA GLN A 316 4.92 -25.00 1.23
C GLN A 316 3.72 -24.05 1.10
N CYS A 317 2.50 -24.58 1.01
CA CYS A 317 1.28 -23.78 0.96
C CYS A 317 1.08 -23.00 2.27
N LEU A 318 1.21 -23.66 3.41
CA LEU A 318 1.15 -22.99 4.72
C LEU A 318 2.20 -21.90 4.85
N ASP A 319 3.46 -22.18 4.48
CA ASP A 319 4.56 -21.22 4.54
C ASP A 319 4.28 -19.98 3.70
N LYS A 320 3.69 -20.16 2.51
CA LYS A 320 3.31 -19.07 1.63
C LYS A 320 2.25 -18.18 2.29
N TYR A 321 1.24 -18.75 2.93
CA TYR A 321 0.25 -18.00 3.73
C TYR A 321 0.92 -17.23 4.87
N LEU A 322 1.76 -17.90 5.67
CA LEU A 322 2.45 -17.30 6.80
C LEU A 322 3.39 -16.17 6.39
N LYS A 323 4.05 -16.29 5.24
CA LYS A 323 4.91 -15.24 4.69
C LYS A 323 4.12 -13.99 4.31
N GLU A 324 2.92 -14.14 3.76
CA GLU A 324 2.04 -13.01 3.44
C GLU A 324 1.48 -12.35 4.70
N ILE A 325 1.03 -13.15 5.66
CA ILE A 325 0.55 -12.70 6.97
C ILE A 325 1.64 -11.89 7.70
N LYS A 326 2.88 -12.41 7.78
CA LYS A 326 3.99 -11.78 8.50
C LYS A 326 4.77 -10.76 7.67
N GLY A 327 4.42 -10.60 6.40
CA GLY A 327 5.17 -9.82 5.42
C GLY A 327 4.95 -8.30 5.50
N THR A 328 5.56 -7.58 4.54
CA THR A 328 5.41 -6.13 4.36
C THR A 328 4.02 -5.71 3.90
N THR A 329 3.18 -6.65 3.48
CA THR A 329 1.77 -6.46 3.13
C THR A 329 0.84 -7.03 4.20
N GLY A 330 1.36 -7.34 5.39
CA GLY A 330 0.60 -7.92 6.51
C GLY A 330 0.99 -7.27 7.84
N LEU A 331 1.34 -8.07 8.84
CA LEU A 331 1.60 -7.63 10.23
C LEU A 331 2.75 -6.62 10.36
N LYS A 332 3.73 -6.57 9.44
CA LYS A 332 4.78 -5.53 9.51
C LYS A 332 4.22 -4.11 9.33
N ASN A 333 3.11 -3.93 8.61
CA ASN A 333 2.48 -2.62 8.51
C ASN A 333 1.79 -2.22 9.82
N PHE A 334 1.18 -3.18 10.51
CA PHE A 334 0.61 -2.95 11.84
C PHE A 334 1.69 -2.55 12.84
N GLN A 335 2.84 -3.25 12.84
CA GLN A 335 3.97 -2.88 13.70
C GLN A 335 4.46 -1.46 13.41
N ARG A 336 4.74 -1.12 12.15
CA ARG A 336 5.19 0.23 11.77
C ARG A 336 4.20 1.31 12.17
N TRP A 337 2.91 1.04 11.99
CA TRP A 337 1.87 1.97 12.40
C TRP A 337 1.84 2.13 13.92
N ARG A 338 1.93 1.03 14.68
CA ARG A 338 1.98 1.05 16.15
C ARG A 338 3.21 1.77 16.67
N ASP A 339 4.38 1.56 16.08
CA ASP A 339 5.62 2.28 16.43
C ASP A 339 5.46 3.80 16.28
N SER A 340 4.62 4.24 15.33
CA SER A 340 4.34 5.66 15.09
C SER A 340 3.13 6.19 15.87
N ASN A 341 2.31 5.32 16.48
CA ASN A 341 1.06 5.65 17.15
C ASN A 341 0.89 4.75 18.40
N PRO A 342 1.77 4.86 19.41
CA PRO A 342 1.86 3.92 20.52
C PRO A 342 0.57 3.82 21.35
N ASP A 343 -0.11 4.96 21.56
CA ASP A 343 -1.29 5.07 22.44
C ASP A 343 -2.62 5.01 21.66
N THR A 344 -2.58 4.94 20.33
CA THR A 344 -3.79 4.90 19.51
C THR A 344 -4.33 3.49 19.39
N GLU A 345 -5.52 3.25 19.92
CA GLU A 345 -6.20 1.95 19.81
C GLU A 345 -7.14 1.82 18.60
N GLU A 346 -7.59 2.94 18.04
CA GLU A 346 -8.49 2.94 16.89
C GLU A 346 -7.74 2.62 15.59
N LEU A 347 -8.23 1.62 14.85
CA LEU A 347 -7.68 1.25 13.55
C LEU A 347 -8.22 2.19 12.48
N THR A 348 -7.32 2.82 11.72
CA THR A 348 -7.72 3.56 10.52
C THR A 348 -8.47 2.64 9.53
N PRO A 349 -9.37 3.16 8.66
CA PRO A 349 -10.09 2.34 7.68
C PRO A 349 -9.17 1.50 6.78
N LYS A 350 -7.99 2.06 6.44
CA LYS A 350 -6.95 1.36 5.67
C LYS A 350 -6.38 0.15 6.43
N LEU A 351 -6.13 0.31 7.73
CA LEU A 351 -5.66 -0.77 8.59
C LEU A 351 -6.76 -1.79 8.88
N ALA A 352 -8.01 -1.37 9.06
CA ALA A 352 -9.15 -2.28 9.17
C ALA A 352 -9.26 -3.19 7.93
N LYS A 353 -9.20 -2.61 6.72
CA LYS A 353 -9.17 -3.39 5.46
C LYS A 353 -7.98 -4.36 5.40
N LEU A 354 -6.80 -3.91 5.83
CA LEU A 354 -5.62 -4.77 5.90
C LEU A 354 -5.77 -5.89 6.94
N GLY A 355 -6.33 -5.58 8.10
CA GLY A 355 -6.56 -6.52 9.20
C GLY A 355 -7.51 -7.62 8.80
N TYR A 356 -8.57 -7.27 8.06
CA TYR A 356 -9.47 -8.22 7.43
C TYR A 356 -8.72 -9.20 6.51
N ILE A 357 -7.81 -8.70 5.66
CA ILE A 357 -6.99 -9.54 4.78
C ILE A 357 -6.08 -10.47 5.58
N VAL A 358 -5.42 -9.96 6.62
CA VAL A 358 -4.55 -10.75 7.50
C VAL A 358 -5.34 -11.83 8.22
N LEU A 359 -6.51 -11.48 8.77
CA LEU A 359 -7.33 -12.39 9.56
C LEU A 359 -7.90 -13.52 8.71
N ARG A 360 -8.38 -13.24 7.48
CA ARG A 360 -8.86 -14.32 6.58
C ARG A 360 -7.75 -15.32 6.25
N LEU A 361 -6.52 -14.84 6.06
CA LEU A 361 -5.37 -15.71 5.76
C LEU A 361 -5.02 -16.56 6.99
N LEU A 362 -5.08 -15.98 8.18
CA LEU A 362 -4.88 -16.72 9.44
C LEU A 362 -5.93 -17.80 9.65
N GLN A 363 -7.22 -17.49 9.42
CA GLN A 363 -8.29 -18.47 9.53
C GLN A 363 -8.10 -19.62 8.53
N ASN A 364 -7.75 -19.31 7.28
CA ASN A 364 -7.50 -20.34 6.26
C ASN A 364 -6.26 -21.19 6.58
N ALA A 365 -5.17 -20.59 7.06
CA ALA A 365 -3.98 -21.31 7.51
C ALA A 365 -4.27 -22.20 8.73
N ARG A 366 -5.12 -21.74 9.65
CA ARG A 366 -5.58 -22.51 10.81
C ARG A 366 -6.44 -23.70 10.39
N ASP A 367 -7.40 -23.50 9.49
CA ASP A 367 -8.23 -24.60 8.98
C ASP A 367 -7.38 -25.67 8.28
N MET A 368 -6.35 -25.24 7.53
CA MET A 368 -5.41 -26.13 6.84
C MET A 368 -4.74 -27.10 7.81
N VAL A 369 -4.20 -26.60 8.93
CA VAL A 369 -3.50 -27.44 9.91
C VAL A 369 -4.43 -28.22 10.84
N MET A 370 -5.66 -27.74 11.06
CA MET A 370 -6.62 -28.36 11.97
C MET A 370 -7.44 -29.46 11.30
N SER A 371 -7.77 -29.29 10.02
CA SER A 371 -8.76 -30.13 9.33
C SER A 371 -8.31 -30.64 7.96
N SER A 372 -7.10 -30.28 7.50
CA SER A 372 -6.67 -30.54 6.12
C SER A 372 -7.70 -30.05 5.09
N ASN A 373 -8.35 -28.93 5.38
CA ASN A 373 -9.36 -28.27 4.58
C ASN A 373 -9.26 -26.75 4.74
N ILE A 374 -9.86 -25.98 3.84
CA ILE A 374 -10.01 -24.53 3.98
C ILE A 374 -11.49 -24.18 3.83
N VAL A 375 -12.02 -23.37 4.75
CA VAL A 375 -13.37 -22.81 4.61
C VAL A 375 -13.25 -21.37 4.11
N VAL A 376 -13.47 -21.18 2.81
CA VAL A 376 -13.32 -19.86 2.18
C VAL A 376 -14.59 -19.03 2.36
N PHE A 377 -15.72 -19.53 1.90
CA PHE A 377 -17.02 -18.90 2.12
C PHE A 377 -17.50 -19.22 3.54
N ARG A 378 -17.62 -18.19 4.39
CA ARG A 378 -17.99 -18.35 5.79
C ARG A 378 -19.48 -18.08 5.96
N GLU A 379 -20.20 -18.97 6.64
CA GLU A 379 -21.63 -18.78 6.91
C GLU A 379 -21.88 -17.56 7.80
N GLU A 380 -23.03 -16.89 7.62
CA GLU A 380 -23.43 -15.67 8.36
C GLU A 380 -23.30 -15.83 9.88
N ALA A 381 -23.72 -16.99 10.38
CA ALA A 381 -23.75 -17.30 11.80
C ALA A 381 -22.39 -17.66 12.41
N SER A 382 -21.39 -17.98 11.57
CA SER A 382 -20.08 -18.48 12.02
C SER A 382 -19.31 -17.44 12.85
N VAL A 383 -18.55 -17.93 13.83
CA VAL A 383 -17.72 -17.08 14.70
C VAL A 383 -16.63 -16.41 13.87
N GLU A 384 -16.01 -17.18 12.98
CA GLU A 384 -14.95 -16.73 12.09
C GLU A 384 -15.39 -15.55 11.21
N ARG A 385 -16.61 -15.61 10.63
CA ARG A 385 -17.14 -14.49 9.85
C ARG A 385 -17.42 -13.26 10.71
N LYS A 386 -17.99 -13.43 11.90
CA LYS A 386 -18.25 -12.32 12.81
C LYS A 386 -16.96 -11.58 13.18
N GLU A 387 -15.88 -12.31 13.42
CA GLU A 387 -14.56 -11.74 13.65
C GLU A 387 -14.02 -10.99 12.41
N LEU A 388 -14.16 -11.57 11.21
CA LEU A 388 -13.78 -10.90 9.96
C LEU A 388 -14.54 -9.58 9.77
N MET A 389 -15.85 -9.59 10.00
CA MET A 389 -16.70 -8.42 9.85
C MET A 389 -16.43 -7.35 10.92
N ALA A 390 -16.15 -7.75 12.16
CA ALA A 390 -15.76 -6.82 13.21
C ALA A 390 -14.48 -6.07 12.85
N VAL A 391 -13.45 -6.78 12.36
CA VAL A 391 -12.22 -6.12 11.89
C VAL A 391 -12.48 -5.26 10.67
N ARG A 392 -13.26 -5.74 9.69
CA ARG A 392 -13.56 -5.01 8.45
C ARG A 392 -14.28 -3.68 8.73
N LYS A 393 -15.22 -3.67 9.68
CA LYS A 393 -15.98 -2.49 10.08
C LYS A 393 -15.21 -1.53 10.98
N GLY A 394 -14.06 -1.96 11.51
CA GLY A 394 -13.29 -1.18 12.48
C GLY A 394 -13.80 -1.29 13.92
N ASP A 395 -14.60 -2.32 14.22
CA ASP A 395 -15.23 -2.52 15.54
C ASP A 395 -14.22 -3.03 16.60
N LEU A 396 -13.02 -3.48 16.18
CA LEU A 396 -11.97 -3.93 17.08
C LEU A 396 -10.92 -2.84 17.31
N SER A 397 -10.53 -2.65 18.57
CA SER A 397 -9.28 -1.98 18.90
C SER A 397 -8.09 -2.77 18.36
N TYR A 398 -6.95 -2.09 18.18
CA TYR A 398 -5.69 -2.76 17.83
C TYR A 398 -5.34 -3.88 18.80
N SER A 399 -5.42 -3.64 20.11
CA SER A 399 -5.14 -4.66 21.13
C SER A 399 -6.05 -5.89 20.99
N ALA A 400 -7.35 -5.69 20.77
CA ALA A 400 -8.30 -6.77 20.54
C ALA A 400 -8.00 -7.53 19.24
N PHE A 401 -7.71 -6.82 18.14
CA PHE A 401 -7.30 -7.43 16.88
C PHE A 401 -6.02 -8.27 17.04
N MET A 402 -5.00 -7.74 17.73
CA MET A 402 -3.74 -8.46 17.96
C MET A 402 -3.93 -9.68 18.87
N ALA A 403 -4.85 -9.64 19.83
CA ALA A 403 -5.21 -10.82 20.63
C ALA A 403 -5.80 -11.94 19.75
N VAL A 404 -6.70 -11.60 18.82
CA VAL A 404 -7.26 -12.55 17.84
C VAL A 404 -6.16 -13.12 16.94
N VAL A 405 -5.28 -12.27 16.42
CA VAL A 405 -4.12 -12.67 15.60
C VAL A 405 -3.22 -13.65 16.36
N ASN A 406 -2.85 -13.33 17.60
CA ASN A 406 -1.96 -14.15 18.41
C ASN A 406 -2.59 -15.51 18.75
N ARG A 407 -3.90 -15.56 19.01
CA ARG A 407 -4.64 -16.82 19.18
C ARG A 407 -4.52 -17.70 17.94
N TYR A 408 -4.81 -17.18 16.75
CA TYR A 408 -4.71 -17.96 15.51
C TYR A 408 -3.29 -18.41 15.21
N LEU A 409 -2.27 -17.55 15.42
CA LEU A 409 -0.87 -17.93 15.25
C LEU A 409 -0.46 -19.06 16.20
N ALA A 410 -0.92 -19.02 17.46
CA ALA A 410 -0.64 -20.08 18.43
C ALA A 410 -1.31 -21.40 18.03
N GLU A 411 -2.56 -21.37 17.54
CA GLU A 411 -3.25 -22.55 17.02
C GLU A 411 -2.54 -23.14 15.79
N ILE A 412 -2.07 -22.30 14.87
CA ILE A 412 -1.33 -22.74 13.69
C ILE A 412 -0.01 -23.41 14.12
N GLU A 413 0.77 -22.75 14.97
CA GLU A 413 2.06 -23.25 15.42
C GLU A 413 1.94 -24.60 16.15
N LYS A 414 0.90 -24.75 16.98
CA LYS A 414 0.61 -26.00 17.69
C LYS A 414 0.32 -27.17 16.75
N ASN A 415 -0.30 -26.92 15.60
CA ASN A 415 -0.85 -27.96 14.72
C ASN A 415 -0.14 -28.09 13.37
N LYS A 416 0.84 -27.23 13.03
CA LYS A 416 1.50 -27.25 11.72
C LYS A 416 2.14 -28.59 11.34
N GLY A 417 2.51 -29.41 12.33
CA GLY A 417 3.03 -30.76 12.12
C GLY A 417 2.01 -31.76 11.56
N ASN A 418 0.72 -31.40 11.53
CA ASN A 418 -0.34 -32.24 10.98
C ASN A 418 -0.46 -32.15 9.45
N ILE A 419 0.22 -31.19 8.81
CA ILE A 419 0.16 -31.04 7.36
C ILE A 419 0.91 -32.18 6.66
N GLY A 420 0.24 -32.83 5.71
CA GLY A 420 0.81 -33.91 4.92
C GLY A 420 1.84 -33.45 3.89
N GLN A 421 2.81 -34.31 3.60
CA GLN A 421 3.78 -34.13 2.50
C GLN A 421 3.26 -34.79 1.22
N ALA A 422 2.32 -34.13 0.54
CA ALA A 422 1.72 -34.64 -0.70
C ALA A 422 2.20 -33.93 -1.98
N THR A 423 3.29 -33.16 -1.93
CA THR A 423 3.70 -32.24 -2.99
C THR A 423 3.91 -32.91 -4.36
N GLU A 424 4.62 -34.04 -4.43
CA GLU A 424 4.87 -34.72 -5.69
C GLU A 424 3.60 -35.34 -6.29
N THR A 425 2.75 -35.93 -5.45
CA THR A 425 1.43 -36.45 -5.88
C THR A 425 0.55 -35.32 -6.38
N ALA A 426 0.50 -34.19 -5.67
CA ALA A 426 -0.27 -33.02 -6.08
C ALA A 426 0.21 -32.49 -7.43
N LYS A 427 1.54 -32.36 -7.60
CA LYS A 427 2.15 -31.93 -8.85
C LYS A 427 1.78 -32.86 -10.01
N SER A 428 1.87 -34.18 -9.82
CA SER A 428 1.47 -35.15 -10.83
C SER A 428 0.00 -34.96 -11.22
N ARG A 429 -0.91 -34.86 -10.24
CA ARG A 429 -2.36 -34.70 -10.52
C ARG A 429 -2.69 -33.40 -11.23
N VAL A 430 -2.06 -32.28 -10.83
CA VAL A 430 -2.24 -30.98 -11.50
C VAL A 430 -1.69 -31.04 -12.93
N GLN A 431 -0.55 -31.68 -13.13
CA GLN A 431 0.06 -31.82 -14.45
C GLN A 431 -0.77 -32.72 -15.38
N ASP A 432 -1.24 -33.87 -14.88
CA ASP A 432 -2.12 -34.78 -15.62
C ASP A 432 -3.39 -34.05 -16.06
N TRP A 433 -4.03 -33.33 -15.14
CA TRP A 433 -5.21 -32.51 -15.44
C TRP A 433 -4.95 -31.46 -16.51
N LEU A 434 -3.82 -30.73 -16.41
CA LEU A 434 -3.45 -29.71 -17.39
C LEU A 434 -3.23 -30.34 -18.78
N ILE A 435 -2.51 -31.46 -18.85
CA ILE A 435 -2.25 -32.17 -20.11
C ILE A 435 -3.55 -32.69 -20.72
N GLU A 436 -4.44 -33.27 -19.91
CA GLU A 436 -5.76 -33.74 -20.37
C GLU A 436 -6.58 -32.62 -20.99
N CYS A 437 -6.64 -31.45 -20.34
CA CYS A 437 -7.35 -30.27 -20.87
C CYS A 437 -6.79 -29.84 -22.24
N ARG A 438 -5.46 -29.84 -22.40
CA ARG A 438 -4.81 -29.48 -23.68
C ARG A 438 -5.05 -30.52 -24.77
N LEU A 439 -4.94 -31.80 -24.44
CA LEU A 439 -5.20 -32.88 -25.40
C LEU A 439 -6.65 -32.87 -25.87
N GLU A 440 -7.60 -32.62 -24.96
CA GLU A 440 -9.01 -32.50 -25.28
C GLU A 440 -9.26 -31.31 -26.23
N ASP A 441 -8.69 -30.14 -25.93
CA ASP A 441 -8.81 -28.97 -26.81
C ASP A 441 -8.18 -29.20 -28.18
N LEU A 442 -6.98 -29.80 -28.27
CA LEU A 442 -6.32 -30.09 -29.54
C LEU A 442 -7.12 -31.06 -30.42
N ARG A 443 -7.88 -31.99 -29.82
CA ARG A 443 -8.78 -32.91 -30.55
C ARG A 443 -9.98 -32.18 -31.17
N HIS A 444 -10.51 -31.17 -30.48
CA HIS A 444 -11.67 -30.41 -30.93
C HIS A 444 -11.28 -29.23 -31.84
N ASN A 445 -10.09 -28.67 -31.63
CA ASN A 445 -9.55 -27.51 -32.33
C ASN A 445 -8.15 -27.84 -32.92
N PRO A 446 -8.06 -28.78 -33.87
CA PRO A 446 -6.77 -29.10 -34.49
C PRO A 446 -6.22 -27.90 -35.25
N ALA A 447 -4.89 -27.83 -35.37
CA ALA A 447 -4.26 -26.83 -36.24
C ALA A 447 -4.85 -26.94 -37.66
N PRO A 448 -5.09 -25.81 -38.36
CA PRO A 448 -5.59 -25.84 -39.72
C PRO A 448 -4.65 -26.71 -40.55
N SER A 449 -5.17 -27.81 -41.10
CA SER A 449 -4.38 -28.65 -41.99
C SER A 449 -3.94 -27.76 -43.14
N SER A 450 -2.64 -27.69 -43.38
CA SER A 450 -2.07 -27.08 -44.58
C SER A 450 -2.54 -27.91 -45.76
N THR A 451 -3.77 -27.66 -46.20
CA THR A 451 -4.33 -28.23 -47.41
C THR A 451 -3.56 -27.56 -48.52
N THR A 452 -2.50 -28.28 -48.93
CA THR A 452 -1.67 -28.12 -50.11
C THR A 452 -2.40 -27.38 -51.23
N SER A 453 -1.99 -26.14 -51.45
CA SER A 453 -2.08 -25.45 -52.74
C SER A 453 -1.11 -26.05 -53.75
#